data_AF-A0A9D5UCD1-F1
#
_entry.id   AF-A0A9D5UCD1-F1
#
_cell.length_a   1.000
_cell.length_b   1.000
_cell.length_c   1.000
_cell.angle_alpha   90.00
_cell.angle_beta   90.00
_cell.angle_gamma   90.00
#
_symmetry.space_group_name_H-M   'P 1'
#
loop_
_entity.id
_entity.type
_entity.pdbx_description
1 polymer ?
#
loop_
_entity_poly.entity_id
_entity_poly.type
_entity_poly.pdbx_seq_one_letter_code
_entity_poly.pdbx_strand_id
1 'polypeptide(L)'
;MYDKAGDCDDLRERLKRRGIELICPPRRNRKRVTQDGRKLRRYRRRWIVKHTFSWISNFRRLVVRYERRLLMYQAFLNLACPMITLNRL
;
A
#
# COMPACT_ATOMS: atom_id res chain seq x y z
N MET A 1 -2.02 -2.14 -6.45
CA MET A 1 -3.05 -1.10 -6.24
C MET A 1 -2.37 0.25 -6.31
N TYR A 2 -2.81 1.11 -7.22
CA TYR A 2 -2.16 2.39 -7.52
C TYR A 2 -3.10 3.56 -7.28
N ASP A 3 -2.53 4.72 -6.98
CA ASP A 3 -3.27 5.98 -6.98
C ASP A 3 -3.65 6.36 -8.41
N LYS A 4 -4.58 7.30 -8.59
CA LYS A 4 -5.14 7.73 -9.88
C LYS A 4 -4.09 8.05 -10.97
N ALA A 5 -2.88 8.44 -10.58
CA ALA A 5 -1.77 8.65 -11.50
C ALA A 5 -1.35 7.36 -12.24
N GLY A 6 -1.55 6.18 -11.66
CA GLY A 6 -1.27 4.89 -12.27
C GLY A 6 -2.31 4.42 -13.30
N ASP A 7 -3.35 5.21 -13.56
CA ASP A 7 -4.33 4.90 -14.60
C ASP A 7 -3.72 5.14 -15.99
N CYS A 8 -3.09 4.10 -16.55
CA CYS A 8 -2.46 4.08 -17.87
C CYS A 8 -2.70 2.71 -18.53
N ASP A 9 -2.99 2.70 -19.83
CA ASP A 9 -3.30 1.47 -20.57
C ASP A 9 -2.08 0.55 -20.69
N ASP A 10 -0.90 1.10 -20.94
CA ASP A 10 0.35 0.31 -21.01
C ASP A 10 0.63 -0.42 -19.69
N LEU A 11 0.43 0.28 -18.55
CA LEU A 11 0.61 -0.33 -17.24
C LEU A 11 -0.42 -1.43 -17.00
N ARG A 12 -1.66 -1.22 -17.45
CA ARG A 12 -2.75 -2.17 -17.29
C ARG A 12 -2.50 -3.44 -18.09
N GLU A 13 -2.11 -3.32 -19.36
CA GLU A 13 -1.77 -4.46 -20.20
C GLU A 13 -0.51 -5.19 -19.71
N ARG A 14 0.51 -4.46 -19.27
CA ARG A 14 1.71 -5.07 -18.67
C ARG A 14 1.39 -5.88 -17.41
N LEU A 15 0.52 -5.38 -16.53
CA LEU A 15 0.11 -6.10 -15.33
C LEU A 15 -0.80 -7.28 -15.67
N LYS A 16 -1.73 -7.11 -16.62
CA LYS A 16 -2.61 -8.18 -17.13
C LYS A 16 -1.82 -9.36 -17.70
N ARG A 17 -0.75 -9.10 -18.46
CA ARG A 17 0.19 -10.14 -18.94
C ARG A 17 0.84 -10.95 -17.82
N ARG A 18 0.97 -10.39 -16.62
CA ARG A 18 1.49 -11.06 -15.42
C ARG A 18 0.39 -11.71 -14.56
N GLY A 19 -0.86 -11.71 -15.03
CA GLY A 19 -2.01 -12.15 -14.24
C GLY A 19 -2.38 -11.22 -13.08
N ILE A 20 -1.82 -10.00 -13.05
CA ILE A 20 -2.04 -9.04 -11.96
C ILE A 20 -3.11 -8.04 -12.38
N GLU A 21 -4.16 -7.93 -11.59
CA GLU A 21 -5.17 -6.91 -11.83
C GLU A 21 -4.77 -5.53 -11.28
N LEU A 22 -4.77 -4.54 -12.17
CA LEU A 22 -4.58 -3.14 -11.77
C LEU A 22 -5.84 -2.57 -11.11
N ILE A 23 -5.84 -2.47 -9.79
CA ILE A 23 -6.86 -1.72 -9.02
C ILE A 23 -6.40 -0.27 -8.86
N CYS A 24 -7.06 0.65 -9.55
CA CYS A 24 -6.76 2.09 -9.57
C CYS A 24 -8.03 2.88 -9.95
N PRO A 25 -8.32 4.02 -9.30
CA PRO A 25 -9.38 4.92 -9.75
C PRO A 25 -9.10 5.43 -11.18
N PRO A 26 -10.11 5.52 -12.05
CA PRO A 26 -9.92 6.07 -13.39
C PRO A 26 -9.62 7.58 -13.36
N ARG A 27 -8.86 8.06 -14.33
CA ARG A 27 -8.66 9.49 -14.59
C ARG A 27 -9.98 10.12 -15.07
N ARG A 28 -10.15 11.43 -14.81
CA ARG A 28 -11.40 12.15 -15.16
C ARG A 28 -11.69 12.14 -16.66
N ASN A 29 -10.66 12.12 -17.49
CA ASN A 29 -10.73 12.09 -18.95
C ASN A 29 -10.76 10.67 -19.55
N ARG A 30 -10.88 9.62 -18.72
CA ARG A 30 -10.93 8.24 -19.21
C ARG A 30 -12.26 7.96 -19.88
N LYS A 31 -12.21 7.73 -21.20
CA LYS A 31 -13.39 7.46 -22.03
C LYS A 31 -13.92 6.03 -21.91
N ARG A 32 -13.05 5.05 -21.58
CA ARG A 32 -13.40 3.64 -21.46
C ARG A 32 -13.49 3.22 -20.01
N VAL A 33 -14.63 2.66 -19.61
CA VAL A 33 -14.80 2.11 -18.25
C VAL A 33 -13.94 0.87 -18.11
N THR A 34 -12.96 0.92 -17.21
CA THR A 34 -11.99 -0.16 -17.00
C THR A 34 -12.36 -1.11 -15.87
N GLN A 35 -13.25 -0.71 -14.95
CA GLN A 35 -13.69 -1.51 -13.79
C GLN A 35 -15.13 -1.19 -13.39
N ASP A 36 -15.86 -2.21 -12.94
CA ASP A 36 -17.24 -2.15 -12.39
C ASP A 36 -17.32 -1.52 -10.97
N GLY A 37 -16.28 -0.81 -10.52
CA GLY A 37 -16.26 -0.15 -9.20
C GLY A 37 -16.18 -1.07 -7.96
N ARG A 38 -16.65 -2.33 -8.01
CA ARG A 38 -16.61 -3.28 -6.88
C ARG A 38 -15.21 -3.45 -6.30
N LYS A 39 -14.21 -3.57 -7.18
CA LYS A 39 -12.81 -3.76 -6.81
C LYS A 39 -12.17 -2.47 -6.24
N LEU A 40 -12.72 -1.30 -6.56
CA LEU A 40 -12.31 -0.01 -5.97
C LEU A 40 -12.67 0.10 -4.49
N ARG A 41 -13.56 -0.75 -3.94
CA ARG A 41 -13.81 -0.81 -2.48
C ARG A 41 -12.53 -1.15 -1.71
N ARG A 42 -11.65 -1.98 -2.28
CA ARG A 42 -10.33 -2.24 -1.69
C ARG A 42 -9.46 -0.98 -1.70
N TYR A 43 -9.55 -0.17 -2.77
CA TYR A 43 -8.79 1.08 -2.87
C TYR A 43 -9.19 2.07 -1.79
N ARG A 44 -10.48 2.14 -1.44
CA ARG A 44 -10.96 2.96 -0.32
C ARG A 44 -10.35 2.58 1.02
N ARG A 45 -9.90 1.34 1.22
CA ARG A 45 -9.23 0.88 2.46
C ARG A 45 -7.71 1.01 2.42
N ARG A 46 -7.12 1.45 1.29
CA ARG A 46 -5.66 1.67 1.13
C ARG A 46 -5.12 2.68 2.13
N TRP A 47 -5.94 3.64 2.57
CA TRP A 47 -5.51 4.65 3.54
C TRP A 47 -5.06 3.99 4.84
N ILE A 48 -5.72 2.91 5.28
CA ILE A 48 -5.35 2.17 6.50
C ILE A 48 -3.91 1.70 6.38
N VAL A 49 -3.60 0.95 5.30
CA VAL A 49 -2.25 0.42 5.05
C VAL A 49 -1.22 1.53 4.95
N LYS A 50 -1.49 2.60 4.18
CA LYS A 50 -0.59 3.77 4.07
C LYS A 50 -0.31 4.40 5.44
N HIS A 51 -1.35 4.53 6.25
CA HIS A 51 -1.25 5.16 7.56
C HIS A 51 -0.48 4.26 8.55
N THR A 52 -0.70 2.95 8.52
CA THR A 52 0.10 1.98 9.29
C THR A 52 1.58 2.07 8.95
N PHE A 53 1.93 2.13 7.65
CA PHE A 53 3.33 2.32 7.23
C PHE A 53 3.89 3.68 7.68
N SER A 54 3.08 4.74 7.67
CA SER A 54 3.50 6.05 8.19
C SER A 54 3.83 5.99 9.67
N TRP A 55 3.06 5.25 10.48
CA TRP A 55 3.33 5.10 11.91
C TRP A 55 4.59 4.27 12.17
N ILE A 56 4.76 3.18 11.41
CA ILE A 56 5.97 2.37 11.47
C ILE A 56 7.20 3.21 11.09
N SER A 57 7.04 4.12 10.13
CA SER A 57 8.10 5.04 9.70
C SER A 57 8.45 6.13 10.72
N ASN A 58 7.70 6.28 11.81
CA ASN A 58 8.12 7.15 12.92
C ASN A 58 9.20 6.49 13.79
N PHE A 59 9.35 5.17 13.72
CA PHE A 59 10.40 4.46 14.44
C PHE A 59 11.68 4.43 13.59
N ARG A 60 12.69 5.21 13.99
CA ARG A 60 13.96 5.33 13.26
C ARG A 60 14.56 3.98 12.84
N ARG A 61 14.50 2.96 13.70
CA ARG A 61 15.05 1.61 13.43
C ARG A 61 14.28 0.82 12.35
N LEU A 62 13.05 1.22 12.02
CA LEU A 62 12.19 0.56 11.04
C LEU A 62 12.15 1.26 9.69
N VAL A 63 12.48 2.57 9.63
CA VAL A 63 12.56 3.35 8.38
C VAL A 63 13.68 2.84 7.47
N VAL A 64 14.88 2.75 8.03
CA VAL A 64 16.06 2.18 7.37
C VAL A 64 16.42 0.93 8.13
N ARG A 65 16.75 -0.15 7.42
CA ARG A 65 17.20 -1.39 8.04
C ARG A 65 18.62 -1.21 8.59
N TYR A 66 18.71 -0.70 9.82
CA TYR A 66 19.98 -0.58 10.55
C TYR A 66 20.47 -1.94 11.07
N GLU A 67 19.54 -2.85 11.36
CA GLU A 67 19.86 -4.16 11.93
C GLU A 67 20.45 -5.13 10.89
N ARG A 68 21.65 -5.63 11.17
CA ARG A 68 22.32 -6.64 10.32
C ARG A 68 21.55 -7.95 10.25
N ARG A 69 20.98 -8.39 11.39
CA ARG A 69 20.22 -9.64 11.50
C ARG A 69 18.74 -9.40 11.23
N LEU A 70 18.13 -10.23 10.39
CA LEU A 70 16.70 -10.16 10.06
C LEU A 70 15.81 -10.34 11.30
N LEU A 71 16.21 -11.23 12.22
CA LEU A 71 15.48 -11.51 13.45
C LEU A 71 15.35 -10.27 14.35
N MET A 72 16.41 -9.45 14.47
CA MET A 72 16.36 -8.22 15.26
C MET A 72 15.40 -7.21 14.65
N TYR A 73 15.45 -7.03 13.31
CA TYR A 73 14.49 -6.18 12.62
C TYR A 73 13.04 -6.63 12.84
N GLN A 74 12.79 -7.95 12.74
CA GLN A 74 11.46 -8.52 12.98
C GLN A 74 11.00 -8.33 14.43
N ALA A 75 11.90 -8.46 15.41
CA ALA A 75 11.60 -8.19 16.81
C ALA A 75 11.17 -6.73 17.02
N PHE A 76 11.88 -5.76 16.42
CA PHE A 76 11.48 -4.35 16.49
C PHE A 76 10.15 -4.07 15.79
N LEU A 77 9.87 -4.73 14.67
CA LEU A 77 8.59 -4.60 13.98
C LEU A 77 7.45 -5.13 14.86
N ASN A 78 7.63 -6.29 15.48
CA ASN A 78 6.67 -6.89 16.40
C ASN A 78 6.45 -6.02 17.65
N LEU A 79 7.49 -5.33 18.14
CA LEU A 79 7.38 -4.38 19.25
C LEU A 79 6.66 -3.08 18.85
N ALA A 80 6.86 -2.60 17.63
CA ALA A 80 6.21 -1.38 17.16
C ALA A 80 4.69 -1.52 17.04
N CYS A 81 4.17 -2.70 16.66
CA CYS A 81 2.73 -2.96 16.56
C CYS A 81 1.95 -2.63 17.86
N PRO A 82 2.26 -3.24 19.03
CA PRO A 82 1.58 -2.94 20.28
C PRO A 82 1.84 -1.50 20.75
N MET A 83 3.03 -0.95 20.53
CA MET A 83 3.31 0.46 20.87
C MET A 83 2.41 1.43 20.10
N ILE A 84 2.18 1.19 18.81
CA ILE A 84 1.28 2.01 18.00
C ILE A 84 -0.16 1.89 18.49
N THR A 85 -0.62 0.69 18.85
CA THR A 85 -1.99 0.50 19.35
C THR A 85 -2.19 1.12 20.73
N LEU A 86 -1.22 0.99 21.64
CA LEU A 86 -1.29 1.55 23.00
C LEU A 86 -1.25 3.07 23.02
N ASN A 87 -0.43 3.69 22.16
CA ASN A 87 -0.35 5.16 22.06
C ASN A 87 -1.56 5.80 21.36
N ARG A 88 -2.57 5.01 20.99
CA ARG A 88 -3.78 5.45 20.28
C ARG A 88 -5.08 5.15 21.00
N LEU A 89 -5.00 4.39 22.09
CA LEU A 89 -6.06 4.30 23.10
C LEU A 89 -5.98 5.55 23.99
#